data_AF-A0A7X8PR74-F1
#
_entry.id   AF-A0A7X8PR74-F1
#
_cell.length_a   1.000
_cell.length_b   1.000
_cell.length_c   1.000
_cell.angle_alpha   90.00
_cell.angle_beta   90.00
_cell.angle_gamma   90.00
#
_symmetry.space_group_name_H-M   'P 1'
#
loop_
_entity.id
_entity.type
_entity.pdbx_description
1 polymer ?
#
loop_
_entity_poly.entity_id
_entity_poly.type
_entity_poly.pdbx_seq_one_letter_code
_entity_poly.pdbx_strand_id
1 'polypeptide(L)'
;MARFVLRDSEVLVHTAKLRKINIGHHDVLVYITSERVVIAGMVFKRVLKDIPYTAIDRVEDSMYPLIKMKKDASFDIIEKSGERTTLYNYIYGENIPYLMDLIANRGRLA
;
A
#
# COMPACT_ATOMS: atom_id res chain seq x y z
N MET A 1 -18.23 4.61 -3.67
CA MET A 1 -17.02 4.04 -3.04
C MET A 1 -17.28 3.84 -1.55
N ALA A 2 -17.04 2.64 -1.04
CA ALA A 2 -17.39 2.21 0.32
C ALA A 2 -16.28 2.51 1.35
N ARG A 3 -16.59 2.37 2.65
CA ARG A 3 -15.60 2.32 3.73
C ARG A 3 -14.92 0.95 3.75
N PHE A 4 -13.72 0.87 4.30
CA PHE A 4 -13.05 -0.41 4.50
C PHE A 4 -13.80 -1.25 5.53
N VAL A 5 -14.07 -2.51 5.18
CA VAL A 5 -14.69 -3.53 6.01
C VAL A 5 -13.98 -4.84 5.71
N LEU A 6 -13.62 -5.58 6.78
CA LEU A 6 -13.06 -6.93 6.66
C LEU A 6 -14.15 -7.89 6.20
N ARG A 7 -13.81 -8.81 5.31
CA ARG A 7 -14.66 -9.96 4.96
C ARG A 7 -14.66 -10.99 6.11
N ASP A 8 -15.64 -11.87 6.14
CA ASP A 8 -15.89 -12.80 7.27
C ASP A 8 -14.69 -13.69 7.67
N SER A 9 -13.77 -13.98 6.73
CA SER A 9 -12.54 -14.76 6.97
C SER A 9 -11.26 -13.95 6.79
N GLU A 10 -11.38 -12.66 6.53
CA GLU A 10 -10.25 -11.77 6.28
C GLU A 10 -9.71 -11.22 7.60
N VAL A 11 -8.41 -11.41 7.83
CA VAL A 11 -7.73 -10.92 9.04
C VAL A 11 -6.91 -9.69 8.70
N LEU A 12 -7.03 -8.63 9.50
CA LEU A 12 -6.14 -7.48 9.40
C LEU A 12 -4.75 -7.86 9.95
N VAL A 13 -3.73 -7.79 9.10
CA VAL A 13 -2.35 -8.13 9.47
C VAL A 13 -1.60 -6.88 9.93
N HIS A 14 -1.74 -5.78 9.19
CA HIS A 14 -1.06 -4.53 9.50
C HIS A 14 -1.82 -3.31 8.97
N THR A 15 -1.58 -2.15 9.57
CA THR A 15 -2.08 -0.86 9.09
C THR A 15 -0.95 0.13 9.09
N ALA A 16 -0.63 0.69 7.93
CA ALA A 16 0.42 1.68 7.75
C ALA A 16 -0.20 3.03 7.36
N LYS A 17 0.35 4.13 7.87
CA LYS A 17 0.02 5.49 7.40
C LYS A 17 1.05 5.91 6.38
N LEU A 18 0.63 6.18 5.16
CA LEU A 18 1.52 6.48 4.04
C LEU A 18 0.95 7.62 3.19
N ARG A 19 1.71 8.06 2.20
CA ARG A 19 1.26 8.99 1.17
C ARG A 19 1.18 8.27 -0.18
N LYS A 20 0.04 8.38 -0.87
CA LYS A 20 -0.12 7.87 -2.24
C LYS A 20 0.18 8.98 -3.24
N ILE A 21 1.08 8.70 -4.17
CA ILE A 21 1.56 9.71 -5.13
C ILE A 21 0.66 9.78 -6.37
N ASN A 22 0.22 8.63 -6.90
CA ASN A 22 -0.48 8.54 -8.20
C ASN A 22 -1.84 9.25 -8.28
N ILE A 23 -2.39 9.72 -7.16
CA ILE A 23 -3.68 10.42 -7.10
C ILE A 23 -3.58 11.83 -6.52
N GLY A 24 -2.40 12.44 -6.49
CA GLY A 24 -2.24 13.85 -6.06
C GLY A 24 -1.77 14.04 -4.61
N HIS A 25 -0.74 13.31 -4.19
CA HIS A 25 -0.11 13.43 -2.85
C HIS A 25 -1.13 13.45 -1.71
N HIS A 26 -1.89 12.36 -1.56
CA HIS A 26 -2.86 12.23 -0.50
C HIS A 26 -2.35 11.33 0.62
N ASP A 27 -2.60 11.74 1.86
CA ASP A 27 -2.35 10.90 3.03
C ASP A 27 -3.40 9.78 3.07
N VAL A 28 -2.91 8.54 3.18
CA VAL A 28 -3.69 7.31 3.08
C VAL A 28 -3.39 6.38 4.26
N LEU A 29 -4.38 5.56 4.57
CA LEU A 29 -4.24 4.36 5.37
C LEU A 29 -4.10 3.17 4.41
N VAL A 30 -3.06 2.38 4.61
CA VAL A 30 -2.82 1.14 3.88
C VAL A 30 -3.06 -0.01 4.84
N TYR A 31 -4.16 -0.73 4.60
CA TYR A 31 -4.50 -1.94 5.32
C TYR A 31 -3.93 -3.13 4.57
N ILE A 32 -3.10 -3.92 5.25
CA ILE A 32 -2.56 -5.17 4.74
C ILE A 32 -3.33 -6.27 5.46
N THR A 33 -4.11 -7.05 4.71
CA THR A 33 -4.93 -8.12 5.27
C THR A 33 -4.39 -9.48 4.89
N SER A 34 -5.07 -10.56 5.28
CA SER A 34 -4.73 -11.92 4.84
C SER A 34 -4.99 -12.15 3.35
N GLU A 35 -5.78 -11.29 2.68
CA GLU A 35 -6.23 -11.49 1.29
C GLU A 35 -5.82 -10.39 0.31
N ARG A 36 -5.63 -9.16 0.78
CA ARG A 36 -5.47 -7.99 -0.07
C ARG A 36 -4.75 -6.84 0.61
N VAL A 37 -4.34 -5.88 -0.20
CA VAL A 37 -3.92 -4.55 0.23
C VAL A 37 -5.05 -3.57 -0.08
N VAL A 38 -5.54 -2.86 0.93
CA VAL A 38 -6.57 -1.84 0.78
C VAL A 38 -5.98 -0.47 1.09
N ILE A 39 -6.16 0.48 0.17
CA ILE A 39 -5.70 1.86 0.32
C ILE A 39 -6.92 2.74 0.50
N ALA A 40 -7.02 3.41 1.64
CA ALA A 40 -8.12 4.32 1.96
C ALA A 40 -7.61 5.73 2.24
N GLY A 41 -8.38 6.75 1.87
CA GLY A 41 -8.03 8.13 2.19
C GLY A 41 -8.13 8.37 3.70
N MET A 42 -7.15 9.02 4.31
CA MET A 42 -7.11 9.17 5.77
C MET A 42 -8.22 10.10 6.31
N VAL A 43 -8.54 11.18 5.57
CA VAL A 43 -9.57 12.17 5.96
C VAL A 43 -10.98 11.59 5.85
N PHE A 44 -11.30 10.97 4.72
CA PHE A 44 -12.66 10.48 4.45
C PHE A 44 -12.87 8.99 4.76
N LYS A 45 -11.79 8.26 5.09
CA LYS A 45 -11.77 6.79 5.30
C LYS A 45 -12.49 6.01 4.19
N ARG A 46 -12.50 6.55 2.98
CA ARG A 46 -13.07 5.93 1.78
C ARG A 46 -12.01 5.07 1.13
N VAL A 47 -12.38 3.85 0.73
CA VAL A 47 -11.50 2.97 -0.05
C VAL A 47 -11.26 3.64 -1.40
N LEU A 48 -9.99 3.95 -1.66
CA LEU A 48 -9.50 4.49 -2.92
C LEU A 48 -9.07 3.37 -3.85
N LYS A 49 -8.52 2.29 -3.27
CA LYS A 49 -8.04 1.14 -4.03
C LYS A 49 -8.08 -0.12 -3.18
N ASP A 50 -8.32 -1.24 -3.84
CA ASP A 50 -8.42 -2.58 -3.29
C ASP A 50 -7.65 -3.51 -4.22
N ILE A 51 -6.58 -4.14 -3.72
CA ILE A 51 -5.64 -4.92 -4.52
C ILE A 51 -5.53 -6.32 -3.92
N PRO A 52 -6.22 -7.33 -4.48
CA PRO A 52 -6.02 -8.73 -4.12
C PRO A 52 -4.56 -9.14 -4.32
N TYR A 53 -4.03 -9.98 -3.45
CA TYR A 53 -2.66 -10.50 -3.62
C TYR A 53 -2.46 -11.23 -4.95
N THR A 54 -3.49 -11.92 -5.44
CA THR A 54 -3.49 -12.60 -6.75
C THR A 54 -3.32 -11.65 -7.94
N ALA A 55 -3.66 -10.37 -7.77
CA ALA A 55 -3.52 -9.32 -8.78
C ALA A 55 -2.15 -8.64 -8.75
N ILE A 56 -1.34 -8.85 -7.70
CA ILE A 56 0.00 -8.29 -7.59
C ILE A 56 0.96 -9.12 -8.44
N ASP A 57 1.69 -8.46 -9.33
CA ASP A 57 2.81 -9.06 -10.05
C ASP A 57 4.05 -9.05 -9.15
N ARG A 58 4.41 -7.86 -8.67
CA ARG A 58 5.55 -7.68 -7.76
C ARG A 58 5.45 -6.39 -6.94
N VAL A 59 6.29 -6.33 -5.91
CA VAL A 59 6.51 -5.14 -5.08
C VAL A 59 7.99 -4.81 -5.11
N GLU A 60 8.34 -3.55 -5.39
CA GLU A 60 9.74 -3.12 -5.52
C GLU A 60 9.95 -1.71 -4.93
N ASP A 61 11.21 -1.38 -4.64
CA ASP A 61 11.57 -0.02 -4.23
C ASP A 61 11.24 0.96 -5.37
N SER A 62 10.57 2.05 -5.04
CA SER A 62 10.22 3.04 -6.06
C SER A 62 11.39 3.97 -6.33
N MET A 63 11.72 4.17 -7.62
CA MET A 63 12.73 5.12 -8.08
C MET A 63 12.24 6.58 -8.12
N TYR A 64 11.01 6.85 -7.68
CA TYR A 64 10.49 8.22 -7.67
C TYR A 64 11.42 9.13 -6.86
N PRO A 65 11.96 10.24 -7.43
CA PRO A 65 12.89 11.10 -6.71
C PRO A 65 12.15 11.73 -5.53
N LEU A 66 12.47 11.27 -4.32
CA LEU A 66 11.85 11.77 -3.10
C LEU A 66 12.43 13.16 -2.81
N ILE A 67 11.61 14.18 -3.07
CA ILE A 67 11.98 15.56 -2.84
C ILE A 67 11.90 15.82 -1.34
N LYS A 68 13.06 15.80 -0.67
CA LYS A 68 13.36 16.21 0.72
C LYS A 68 13.37 15.10 1.78
N MET A 69 14.48 14.34 1.85
CA MET A 69 15.29 14.01 3.05
C MET A 69 15.99 12.65 2.90
N LYS A 70 17.13 12.46 3.58
CA LYS A 70 17.94 11.22 3.52
C LYS A 70 17.27 9.95 4.09
N LYS A 71 16.05 10.05 4.64
CA LYS A 71 15.35 8.93 5.32
C LYS A 71 14.05 8.52 4.62
N ASP A 72 13.80 9.12 3.49
CA ASP A 72 12.60 8.92 2.70
C ASP A 72 12.69 7.60 1.95
N ALA A 73 11.68 6.75 2.13
CA ALA A 73 11.57 5.47 1.46
C ALA A 73 10.20 5.34 0.81
N SER A 74 10.18 4.78 -0.39
CA SER A 74 8.98 4.57 -1.19
C SER A 74 9.02 3.21 -1.86
N PHE A 75 7.86 2.64 -2.10
CA PHE A 75 7.71 1.38 -2.81
C PHE A 75 6.57 1.45 -3.81
N ASP A 76 6.67 0.61 -4.83
CA ASP A 76 5.68 0.41 -5.87
C ASP A 76 5.02 -0.96 -5.70
N ILE A 77 3.69 -0.98 -5.65
CA ILE A 77 2.89 -2.19 -5.89
C ILE A 77 2.57 -2.21 -7.38
N ILE A 78 3.11 -3.19 -8.10
CA ILE A 78 2.89 -3.39 -9.53
C ILE A 78 1.90 -4.53 -9.71
N GLU A 79 0.76 -4.21 -10.33
CA GLU A 79 -0.28 -5.19 -10.63
C GLU A 79 -0.03 -5.88 -11.96
N LYS A 80 -0.55 -7.10 -12.11
CA LYS A 80 -0.49 -7.89 -13.36
C LYS A 80 -1.15 -7.18 -14.55
N SER A 81 -2.05 -6.23 -14.29
CA SER A 81 -2.65 -5.34 -15.29
C SER A 81 -1.67 -4.28 -15.84
N GLY A 82 -0.52 -4.09 -15.20
CA GLY A 82 0.41 -2.99 -15.46
C GLY A 82 0.12 -1.73 -14.65
N GLU A 83 -0.96 -1.69 -13.87
CA GLU A 83 -1.23 -0.55 -12.99
C GLU A 83 -0.21 -0.48 -11.85
N ARG A 84 0.33 0.72 -11.59
CA ARG A 84 1.32 0.98 -10.55
C ARG A 84 0.73 1.83 -9.44
N THR A 85 0.91 1.38 -8.20
CA THR A 85 0.57 2.16 -7.00
C THR A 85 1.83 2.46 -6.19
N THR A 86 2.22 3.73 -6.20
CA THR A 86 3.39 4.27 -5.51
C THR A 86 2.99 4.83 -4.15
N LEU A 87 3.64 4.31 -3.10
CA LEU A 87 3.44 4.70 -1.72
C LEU A 87 4.74 5.19 -1.09
N TYR A 88 4.63 6.16 -0.18
CA TYR A 88 5.78 6.87 0.36
C TYR A 88 5.59 7.24 1.84
N ASN A 89 6.68 7.13 2.60
CA ASN A 89 6.72 7.32 4.05
C ASN A 89 7.26 8.71 4.49
N TYR A 90 6.81 9.79 3.86
CA TYR A 90 7.31 11.15 4.18
C TYR A 90 7.13 11.60 5.64
N ILE A 91 6.08 11.13 6.33
CA ILE A 91 5.58 11.77 7.57
C ILE A 91 5.49 10.81 8.75
N TYR A 92 5.35 9.50 8.51
CA TYR A 92 4.82 8.60 9.53
C TYR A 92 5.82 7.60 10.09
N GLY A 93 7.02 7.50 9.50
CA GLY A 93 8.11 6.67 10.03
C GLY A 93 7.92 5.15 9.83
N GLU A 94 7.01 4.72 8.95
CA GLU A 94 6.78 3.31 8.61
C GLU A 94 8.02 2.62 8.00
N ASN A 95 8.28 1.37 8.39
CA ASN A 95 9.40 0.60 7.84
C ASN A 95 9.04 0.01 6.47
N ILE A 96 9.36 0.72 5.39
CA ILE A 96 9.03 0.31 4.01
C ILE A 96 9.59 -1.07 3.64
N PRO A 97 10.87 -1.41 3.89
CA PRO A 97 11.38 -2.77 3.65
C PRO A 97 10.52 -3.88 4.29
N TYR A 98 10.07 -3.68 5.53
CA TYR A 98 9.19 -4.62 6.21
C TYR A 98 7.81 -4.72 5.52
N LEU A 99 7.22 -3.60 5.12
CA LEU A 99 5.93 -3.59 4.41
C LEU A 99 6.02 -4.28 3.04
N MET A 100 7.13 -4.08 2.31
CA MET A 100 7.38 -4.74 1.03
C MET A 100 7.48 -6.26 1.20
N ASP A 101 8.27 -6.72 2.17
CA ASP A 101 8.42 -8.15 2.48
C ASP A 101 7.08 -8.77 2.89
N LEU A 102 6.32 -8.07 3.74
CA LEU A 102 5.00 -8.50 4.19
C LEU A 102 4.04 -8.70 3.00
N ILE A 103 3.98 -7.75 2.06
CA ILE A 103 3.09 -7.83 0.89
C ILE A 103 3.60 -8.90 -0.08
N ALA A 104 4.91 -8.94 -0.36
CA ALA A 104 5.49 -9.89 -1.32
C ALA A 104 5.32 -11.35 -0.86
N ASN A 105 5.55 -11.64 0.43
CA ASN A 105 5.39 -12.98 0.96
C ASN A 105 3.91 -13.43 0.99
N ARG A 106 2.97 -12.50 1.18
CA ARG A 106 1.53 -12.80 1.06
C ARG A 106 1.10 -12.99 -0.39
N GLY A 107 1.68 -12.21 -1.31
CA GLY A 107 1.52 -12.37 -2.76
C GLY A 107 1.90 -13.75 -3.29
N ARG A 108 2.89 -14.39 -2.69
CA ARG A 108 3.38 -15.74 -3.08
C ARG A 108 2.55 -16.90 -2.53
N LEU A 109 1.73 -16.66 -1.50
CA LEU A 109 0.89 -17.67 -0.87
C LEU A 109 -0.49 -17.80 -1.54
N ALA A 110 -0.79 -16.96 -2.54
CA ALA A 110 -2.08 -16.84 -3.20
C ALA A 110 -2.06 -17.37 -4.65
#